data_AF-A0ABD4Q501-F1
#
_entry.id   AF-A0ABD4Q501-F1
#
_cell.length_a   1.000
_cell.length_b   1.000
_cell.length_c   1.000
_cell.angle_alpha   90.00
_cell.angle_beta   90.00
_cell.angle_gamma   90.00
#
_symmetry.space_group_name_H-M   'P 1'
#
loop_
_entity.id
_entity.type
_entity.pdbx_description
1 polymer ?
#
loop_
_entity_poly.entity_id
_entity_poly.type
_entity_poly.pdbx_seq_one_letter_code
_entity_poly.pdbx_strand_id
1 'polypeptide(L)'
;STFIKAQDKYEVNILYLISHALVETGNGQSDLSKGIKEGNHHYYNFFGIGAFDEDAVKTGKSFAKQKKWTTPEKAIMGGAWFV
;
A
#
# COMPACT_ATOMS: atom_id res chain seq x y z
N SER A 1 5.41 -15.26 -1.94
CA SER A 1 4.89 -14.05 -1.27
C SER A 1 5.13 -12.84 -2.15
N THR A 2 4.24 -11.83 -2.15
CA THR A 2 4.44 -10.57 -2.90
C THR A 2 5.65 -9.79 -2.39
N PHE A 3 5.94 -9.83 -1.09
CA PHE A 3 7.12 -9.18 -0.51
C PHE A 3 8.45 -9.75 -1.06
N ILE A 4 8.52 -11.06 -1.31
CA ILE A 4 9.71 -11.68 -1.96
C ILE A 4 9.85 -11.14 -3.39
N LYS A 5 8.75 -11.09 -4.15
CA LYS A 5 8.77 -10.55 -5.52
C LYS A 5 9.21 -9.08 -5.55
N ALA A 6 8.82 -8.31 -4.54
CA ALA A 6 9.21 -6.91 -4.39
C ALA A 6 10.71 -6.79 -4.08
N GLN A 7 11.23 -7.60 -3.16
CA GLN A 7 12.66 -7.68 -2.86
C GLN A 7 13.47 -8.01 -4.13
N ASP A 8 13.12 -9.08 -4.82
CA ASP A 8 13.92 -9.53 -5.98
C ASP A 8 13.88 -8.51 -7.13
N LYS A 9 12.79 -7.74 -7.24
CA LYS A 9 12.61 -6.77 -8.31
C LYS A 9 13.27 -5.41 -8.03
N TYR A 10 13.19 -4.94 -6.79
CA TYR A 10 13.62 -3.59 -6.41
C TYR A 10 14.85 -3.59 -5.49
N GLU A 11 15.39 -4.77 -5.18
CA GLU A 11 16.58 -4.96 -4.34
C GLU A 11 16.43 -4.37 -2.92
N VAL A 12 15.20 -4.29 -2.42
CA VAL A 12 14.88 -3.83 -1.07
C VAL A 12 14.79 -5.01 -0.12
N ASN A 13 15.44 -4.92 1.04
CA ASN A 13 15.44 -5.96 2.06
C ASN A 13 14.01 -6.33 2.50
N ILE A 14 13.66 -7.62 2.41
CA ILE A 14 12.32 -8.12 2.74
C ILE A 14 11.93 -7.91 4.20
N LEU A 15 12.87 -8.08 5.14
CA LEU A 15 12.58 -7.91 6.57
C LEU A 15 12.22 -6.45 6.85
N TYR A 16 12.98 -5.53 6.26
CA TYR A 16 12.66 -4.11 6.34
C TYR A 16 11.27 -3.80 5.76
N LEU A 17 10.93 -4.31 4.57
CA LEU A 17 9.61 -4.08 3.97
C LEU A 17 8.47 -4.61 4.85
N ILE A 18 8.63 -5.81 5.41
CA ILE A 18 7.63 -6.40 6.30
C ILE A 18 7.51 -5.58 7.59
N SER A 19 8.63 -5.24 8.23
CA SER A 19 8.64 -4.45 9.45
C SER A 19 7.99 -3.09 9.25
N HIS A 20 8.31 -2.39 8.16
CA HIS A 20 7.73 -1.11 7.82
C HIS A 20 6.21 -1.25 7.60
N ALA A 21 5.78 -2.23 6.80
CA ALA A 21 4.36 -2.45 6.57
C ALA A 21 3.59 -2.79 7.85
N LEU A 22 4.17 -3.57 8.76
CA LEU A 22 3.55 -3.90 10.04
C LEU A 22 3.35 -2.66 10.93
N VAL A 23 4.36 -1.80 11.03
CA VAL A 23 4.27 -0.56 11.82
C VAL A 23 3.17 0.34 11.26
N GLU A 24 3.18 0.59 9.96
CA GLU A 24 2.23 1.51 9.29
C GLU A 24 0.78 1.01 9.32
N THR A 25 0.58 -0.30 9.33
CA THR A 25 -0.76 -0.90 9.29
C THR A 25 -1.30 -1.29 10.66
N GLY A 26 -0.53 -1.08 11.74
CA GLY A 26 -0.87 -1.59 13.07
C GLY A 26 -0.99 -3.11 13.08
N ASN A 27 0.05 -3.81 12.62
CA ASN A 27 0.11 -5.25 12.42
C ASN A 27 -1.00 -5.79 11.47
N GLY A 28 -1.34 -5.02 10.43
CA GLY A 28 -2.37 -5.38 9.46
C GLY A 28 -3.80 -5.35 10.01
N GLN A 29 -4.02 -4.76 11.19
CA GLN A 29 -5.35 -4.73 11.82
C GLN A 29 -6.07 -3.40 11.64
N SER A 30 -5.38 -2.34 11.23
CA SER A 30 -6.02 -1.05 10.96
C SER A 30 -7.09 -1.17 9.89
N ASP A 31 -8.17 -0.41 10.01
CA ASP A 31 -9.24 -0.42 9.00
C ASP A 31 -8.74 0.09 7.65
N LEU A 32 -7.79 1.03 7.64
CA LEU A 32 -7.13 1.50 6.41
C LEU A 32 -6.35 0.40 5.69
N SER A 33 -5.74 -0.54 6.43
CA SER A 33 -5.00 -1.68 5.82
C SER A 33 -5.91 -2.66 5.09
N LYS A 34 -7.22 -2.68 5.38
CA LYS A 34 -8.22 -3.47 4.63
C LYS A 34 -8.59 -2.84 3.27
N GLY A 35 -8.07 -1.64 3.02
CA GLY A 35 -8.30 -0.87 1.82
C GLY A 35 -9.60 -0.07 1.84
N ILE A 36 -9.61 1.03 1.09
CA ILE A 36 -10.73 1.97 1.01
C ILE A 36 -11.49 1.73 -0.28
N LYS A 37 -12.79 1.46 -0.16
CA LYS A 37 -13.68 1.26 -1.30
C LYS A 37 -14.09 2.60 -1.90
N GLU A 38 -13.99 2.72 -3.22
CA GLU A 38 -14.56 3.82 -3.98
C GLU A 38 -15.06 3.31 -5.33
N GLY A 39 -16.38 3.42 -5.55
CA GLY A 39 -17.04 2.79 -6.68
C GLY A 39 -16.83 1.28 -6.68
N ASN A 40 -16.32 0.75 -7.80
CA ASN A 40 -16.05 -0.67 -7.98
C ASN A 40 -14.60 -1.07 -7.61
N HIS A 41 -13.81 -0.14 -7.08
CA HIS A 41 -12.42 -0.39 -6.73
C HIS A 41 -12.20 -0.32 -5.22
N HIS A 42 -11.23 -1.10 -4.74
CA HIS A 42 -10.64 -0.96 -3.42
C HIS A 42 -9.20 -0.48 -3.60
N TYR A 43 -8.79 0.53 -2.87
CA TYR A 43 -7.42 1.04 -2.91
C TYR A 43 -6.69 0.69 -1.63
N TYR A 44 -5.39 0.42 -1.72
CA TYR A 44 -4.57 -0.04 -0.59
C TYR A 44 -3.30 0.80 -0.48
N ASN A 45 -2.84 1.03 0.75
CA ASN A 45 -1.54 1.64 1.04
C ASN A 45 -0.99 1.01 2.33
N PHE A 46 0.18 0.39 2.25
CA PHE A 46 0.79 -0.31 3.39
C PHE A 46 2.04 0.38 3.93
N PHE A 47 2.44 1.51 3.36
CA PHE A 47 3.70 2.17 3.69
C PHE A 47 3.53 3.68 3.93
N GLY A 48 2.30 4.13 4.21
CA GLY A 48 2.01 5.54 4.48
C GLY A 48 2.35 6.50 3.33
N ILE A 49 2.41 6.02 2.08
CA ILE A 49 2.90 6.84 0.95
C ILE A 49 1.82 7.84 0.52
N GLY A 50 2.07 9.11 0.79
CA GLY A 50 1.14 10.21 0.48
C GLY A 50 -0.18 10.12 1.25
N ALA A 51 -1.15 10.95 0.88
CA ALA A 51 -2.44 10.97 1.56
C ALA A 51 -3.24 9.68 1.30
N PHE A 52 -3.74 9.07 2.38
CA PHE A 52 -4.53 7.84 2.30
C PHE A 52 -5.57 7.78 3.42
N ASP A 53 -6.72 8.39 3.12
CA ASP A 53 -7.97 8.33 3.89
C ASP A 53 -9.15 8.35 2.90
N GLU A 54 -10.38 8.29 3.41
CA GLU A 54 -11.57 8.27 2.57
C GLU A 54 -11.67 9.51 1.67
N ASP A 55 -11.36 10.69 2.18
CA ASP A 55 -11.52 11.95 1.46
C ASP A 55 -10.45 12.11 0.37
N ALA A 56 -9.21 11.72 0.65
CA ALA A 56 -8.12 11.68 -0.31
C ALA A 56 -8.44 10.70 -1.45
N VAL A 57 -9.00 9.52 -1.14
CA VAL A 57 -9.46 8.58 -2.16
C VAL A 57 -10.60 9.19 -2.97
N LYS A 58 -11.68 9.65 -2.35
CA LYS A 58 -12.85 10.26 -3.03
C LYS A 58 -12.46 11.43 -3.93
N THR A 59 -11.62 12.34 -3.43
CA THR A 59 -11.17 13.54 -4.18
C THR A 59 -10.07 13.25 -5.21
N GLY A 60 -9.54 12.02 -5.29
CA GLY A 60 -8.47 11.66 -6.22
C GLY A 60 -7.08 12.13 -5.79
N LYS A 61 -6.95 12.77 -4.62
CA LYS A 61 -5.67 13.24 -4.06
C LYS A 61 -4.83 12.10 -3.49
N SER A 62 -5.42 10.92 -3.28
CA SER A 62 -4.69 9.76 -2.79
C SER A 62 -3.68 9.24 -3.81
N PHE A 63 -2.45 9.04 -3.36
CA PHE A 63 -1.38 8.48 -4.20
C PHE A 63 -1.70 7.05 -4.63
N ALA A 64 -2.24 6.23 -3.72
CA ALA A 64 -2.67 4.87 -4.01
C ALA A 64 -3.70 4.83 -5.15
N LYS A 65 -4.64 5.79 -5.17
CA LYS A 65 -5.61 5.93 -6.26
C LYS A 65 -4.96 6.37 -7.57
N GLN A 66 -4.11 7.39 -7.54
CA GLN A 66 -3.40 7.87 -8.73
C GLN A 66 -2.52 6.79 -9.36
N LYS A 67 -1.88 5.94 -8.55
CA LYS A 67 -1.07 4.79 -8.99
C LYS A 67 -1.87 3.51 -9.22
N LYS A 68 -3.20 3.54 -9.06
CA LYS A 68 -4.10 2.39 -9.25
C LYS A 68 -3.68 1.17 -8.43
N TRP A 69 -3.34 1.38 -7.16
CA TRP A 69 -3.08 0.31 -6.20
C TRP A 69 -4.37 -0.37 -5.76
N THR A 70 -5.00 -1.05 -6.72
CA THR A 70 -6.35 -1.62 -6.58
C THR A 70 -6.38 -3.02 -5.98
N THR A 71 -5.22 -3.57 -5.63
CA THR A 71 -5.08 -4.86 -4.94
C THR A 71 -3.94 -4.74 -3.93
N PRO A 72 -3.92 -5.58 -2.87
CA PRO A 72 -2.81 -5.64 -1.94
C PRO A 72 -1.46 -5.83 -2.65
N GLU A 73 -1.42 -6.67 -3.69
CA GLU A 73 -0.17 -6.93 -4.41
C GLU A 73 0.35 -5.69 -5.14
N LYS A 74 -0.53 -4.92 -5.78
CA LYS A 74 -0.13 -3.67 -6.44
C LYS A 74 0.39 -2.65 -5.43
N ALA A 75 -0.23 -2.54 -4.25
CA ALA A 75 0.24 -1.66 -3.19
C ALA A 75 1.59 -2.10 -2.62
N ILE A 76 1.81 -3.40 -2.40
CA ILE A 76 3.11 -3.93 -1.94
C ILE A 76 4.20 -3.65 -2.98
N MET A 77 3.96 -3.99 -4.24
CA MET A 77 4.93 -3.77 -5.33
C MET A 77 5.17 -2.28 -5.61
N GLY A 78 4.13 -1.45 -5.50
CA GLY A 78 4.25 -0.01 -5.72
C GLY A 78 4.95 0.70 -4.56
N GLY A 79 4.66 0.30 -3.32
CA GLY A 79 5.32 0.85 -2.15
C GLY A 79 6.79 0.45 -2.08
N ALA A 80 7.12 -0.81 -2.36
CA ALA A 80 8.51 -1.26 -2.40
C ALA A 80 9.35 -0.65 -3.54
N TRP A 81 8.72 -0.10 -4.58
CA TRP A 81 9.43 0.69 -5.59
C TRP A 81 9.75 2.12 -5.10
N PHE A 82 8.94 2.64 -4.18
CA PHE A 82 9.08 4.00 -3.65
C PHE A 82 10.10 4.08 -2.51
N VAL A 83 10.26 2.99 -1.77
CA VAL A 83 11.26 2.83 -0.72
C VAL A 83 12.59 2.40 -1.33
#